data_AF-A0A2V9QUC6-F1
#
_entry.id   AF-A0A2V9QUC6-F1
#
_cell.length_a   1.000
_cell.length_b   1.000
_cell.length_c   1.000
_cell.angle_alpha   90.00
_cell.angle_beta   90.00
_cell.angle_gamma   90.00
#
_symmetry.space_group_name_H-M   'P 1'
#
loop_
_entity.id
_entity.type
_entity.pdbx_description
1 polymer ?
#
loop_
_entity_poly.entity_id
_entity_poly.type
_entity_poly.pdbx_seq_one_letter_code
_entity_poly.pdbx_strand_id
1 'polypeptide(L)'
;RRVVAIGTTTVRALEYSARESGRVQSGRGEADLFIYPGFQFQVVGAMLTNFHLPQSTLLMLVSAFAGTERVLAAYRHAVDQKYRFYSYGDCMFVE
;
A
#
# COMPACT_ATOMS: atom_id res chain seq x y z
N ARG A 1 14.33 5.53 -11.72
CA ARG A 1 13.92 4.10 -11.82
C ARG A 1 12.76 3.90 -10.85
N ARG A 2 11.79 3.03 -11.15
CA ARG A 2 10.62 2.78 -10.29
C ARG A 2 10.99 1.94 -9.07
N VAL A 3 10.55 2.35 -7.88
CA VAL A 3 10.67 1.57 -6.64
C VAL A 3 9.39 0.76 -6.44
N VAL A 4 9.52 -0.56 -6.35
CA VAL A 4 8.39 -1.48 -6.08
C VAL A 4 8.48 -1.98 -4.65
N ALA A 5 7.53 -1.60 -3.81
CA ALA A 5 7.48 -2.06 -2.42
C ALA A 5 6.76 -3.40 -2.30
N ILE A 6 7.35 -4.36 -1.59
CA ILE A 6 6.71 -5.65 -1.30
C ILE A 6 6.18 -5.60 0.14
N GLY A 7 4.85 -5.52 0.26
CA GLY A 7 4.14 -5.40 1.53
C GLY A 7 3.96 -3.97 2.02
N THR A 8 2.83 -3.72 2.69
CA THR A 8 2.46 -2.39 3.24
C THR A 8 3.40 -1.92 4.35
N THR A 9 4.03 -2.84 5.09
CA THR A 9 5.07 -2.50 6.07
C THR A 9 6.27 -1.84 5.40
N THR A 10 6.72 -2.39 4.25
CA THR A 10 7.81 -1.82 3.46
C THR A 10 7.45 -0.44 2.92
N VAL A 11 6.21 -0.26 2.46
CA VAL A 11 5.68 1.04 2.02
C VAL A 11 5.81 2.07 3.14
N ARG A 12 5.28 1.76 4.33
CA ARG A 12 5.34 2.66 5.49
C ARG A 12 6.77 3.00 5.89
N ALA A 13 7.67 2.03 5.89
CA ALA A 13 9.07 2.25 6.24
C ALA A 13 9.77 3.18 5.23
N LEU A 14 9.57 2.95 3.93
CA LEU A 14 10.18 3.77 2.88
C LEU A 14 9.64 5.21 2.90
N GLU A 15 8.32 5.38 2.94
CA GLU A 15 7.70 6.71 2.98
C GLU A 15 8.05 7.47 4.28
N TYR A 16 8.12 6.76 5.41
CA TYR A 16 8.60 7.34 6.67
C TYR A 16 10.05 7.81 6.55
N SER A 17 10.94 6.97 6.01
CA SER A 17 12.38 7.30 5.86
C SER A 17 12.65 8.49 4.93
N ALA A 18 11.70 8.82 4.04
CA ALA A 18 11.82 9.90 3.08
C ALA A 18 11.08 11.18 3.48
N ARG A 19 10.27 11.14 4.55
CA ARG A 19 9.34 12.20 4.94
C ARG A 19 9.94 13.61 4.99
N GLU A 20 11.18 13.74 5.46
CA GLU A 20 11.85 15.04 5.61
C GLU A 20 12.58 15.51 4.35
N SER A 21 13.11 14.59 3.54
CA SER A 21 14.07 14.92 2.48
C SER A 21 13.61 14.57 1.06
N GLY A 22 12.45 13.92 0.90
CA GLY A 22 12.03 13.38 -0.39
C GLY A 22 12.84 12.18 -0.86
N ARG A 23 13.79 11.69 -0.04
CA ARG A 23 14.70 10.60 -0.38
C ARG A 23 14.87 9.68 0.82
N VAL A 24 14.98 8.38 0.54
CA VAL A 24 15.22 7.38 1.58
C VAL A 24 16.53 7.68 2.31
N GLN A 25 16.43 7.86 3.62
CA GLN A 25 17.58 8.05 4.50
C GLN A 25 17.90 6.75 5.24
N SER A 26 19.20 6.44 5.37
CA SER A 26 19.64 5.32 6.21
C SER A 26 19.45 5.68 7.68
N GLY A 27 18.87 4.77 8.46
CA GLY A 27 18.71 4.98 9.89
C GLY A 27 17.81 3.95 10.54
N ARG A 28 17.50 4.19 11.81
CA ARG A 28 16.52 3.43 12.58
C ARG A 28 15.43 4.38 13.05
N GLY A 29 14.20 3.91 13.03
CA GLY A 29 13.05 4.64 13.53
C GLY A 29 11.84 3.74 13.64
N GLU A 30 10.76 4.27 14.17
CA GLU A 30 9.46 3.61 14.22
C GLU A 30 8.52 4.33 13.28
N ALA A 31 8.05 3.63 12.24
CA ALA A 31 7.18 4.21 11.23
C ALA A 31 5.77 4.42 11.81
N ASP A 32 5.53 5.54 12.48
CA ASP A 32 4.24 5.97 13.02
C ASP A 32 3.28 6.54 11.97
N LEU A 33 3.69 6.51 10.70
CA LEU A 33 2.95 7.08 9.59
C LEU A 33 1.62 6.36 9.35
N PHE A 34 0.52 7.11 9.43
CA PHE A 34 -0.81 6.70 9.03
C PHE A 34 -1.09 7.16 7.59
N ILE A 35 -1.23 6.20 6.66
CA ILE A 35 -1.42 6.47 5.24
C ILE A 35 -2.90 6.29 4.89
N TYR A 36 -3.55 7.35 4.42
CA TYR A 36 -4.97 7.41 4.07
C TYR A 36 -5.16 8.25 2.79
N PRO A 37 -6.34 8.18 2.13
CA PRO A 37 -6.58 8.92 0.90
C PRO A 37 -6.23 10.42 1.01
N GLY A 38 -5.45 10.91 0.05
CA GLY A 38 -4.84 12.25 0.08
C GLY A 38 -3.35 12.25 0.45
N PHE A 39 -2.81 11.12 0.92
CA PHE A 39 -1.38 10.97 1.17
C PHE A 39 -0.57 11.07 -0.15
N GLN A 40 0.55 11.81 -0.12
CA GLN A 40 1.46 11.95 -1.25
C GLN A 40 2.65 11.00 -1.08
N PHE A 41 2.73 9.98 -1.94
CA PHE A 41 3.85 9.05 -1.98
C PHE A 41 5.06 9.71 -2.63
N GLN A 42 6.21 9.64 -1.96
CA GLN A 42 7.45 10.27 -2.41
C GLN A 42 8.44 9.26 -2.99
N VAL A 43 8.38 8.00 -2.54
CA VAL A 43 9.36 6.97 -2.89
C VAL A 43 8.73 5.86 -3.71
N VAL A 44 7.64 5.28 -3.21
CA VAL A 44 7.05 4.06 -3.77
C VAL A 44 6.29 4.42 -5.04
N GLY A 45 6.65 3.76 -6.14
CA GLY A 45 5.98 3.93 -7.44
C GLY A 45 5.14 2.73 -7.89
N ALA A 46 5.20 1.62 -7.16
CA ALA A 46 4.28 0.48 -7.28
C ALA A 46 4.37 -0.37 -6.00
N MET A 47 3.35 -1.19 -5.72
CA MET A 47 3.40 -2.13 -4.61
C MET A 47 2.80 -3.49 -4.93
N LEU A 48 3.35 -4.52 -4.28
CA LEU A 48 2.75 -5.86 -4.20
C LEU A 48 2.25 -6.06 -2.77
N THR A 49 0.97 -6.38 -2.61
CA THR A 49 0.34 -6.61 -1.30
C THR A 49 -0.76 -7.64 -1.40
N ASN A 50 -1.18 -8.21 -0.27
CA ASN A 50 -2.35 -9.08 -0.20
C ASN A 50 -3.66 -8.28 -0.34
N PHE A 51 -4.77 -9.00 -0.52
CA PHE A 51 -6.11 -8.46 -0.30
C PHE A 51 -6.44 -8.36 1.20
N HIS A 52 -6.69 -7.14 1.66
CA HIS A 52 -7.02 -6.80 3.05
C HIS A 52 -8.53 -6.80 3.32
N LEU A 53 -8.94 -6.84 4.59
CA LEU A 53 -10.37 -6.80 4.94
C LEU A 53 -11.02 -5.44 4.63
N PRO A 54 -12.35 -5.42 4.38
CA PRO A 54 -13.13 -4.18 4.36
C PRO A 54 -12.92 -3.37 5.64
N GLN A 55 -12.91 -2.05 5.52
CA GLN A 55 -12.75 -1.12 6.65
C GLN A 55 -11.43 -1.26 7.44
N SER A 56 -10.40 -1.88 6.85
CA SER A 56 -9.06 -1.95 7.44
C SER A 56 -8.20 -0.74 7.09
N THR A 57 -7.27 -0.39 7.97
CA THR A 57 -6.28 0.67 7.73
C THR A 57 -5.36 0.33 6.54
N LEU A 58 -5.13 -0.96 6.29
CA LEU A 58 -4.38 -1.41 5.12
C LEU A 58 -5.14 -1.18 3.81
N LEU A 59 -6.46 -1.37 3.80
CA LEU A 59 -7.29 -1.00 2.66
C LEU A 59 -7.26 0.52 2.42
N MET A 60 -7.23 1.33 3.49
CA MET A 60 -7.07 2.78 3.37
C MET A 60 -5.72 3.16 2.75
N LEU A 61 -4.63 2.50 3.13
CA LEU A 61 -3.31 2.71 2.54
C LEU A 61 -3.30 2.37 1.04
N VAL A 62 -3.86 1.23 0.66
CA VAL A 62 -3.95 0.83 -0.76
C VAL A 62 -4.85 1.82 -1.54
N SER A 63 -5.94 2.28 -0.91
CA SER A 63 -6.83 3.31 -1.48
C SER A 63 -6.14 4.67 -1.64
N ALA A 64 -5.23 5.03 -0.72
CA ALA A 64 -4.41 6.21 -0.86
C ALA A 64 -3.49 6.14 -2.07
N PHE A 65 -2.97 4.95 -2.37
CA PHE A 65 -2.05 4.73 -3.48
C PHE A 65 -2.76 4.69 -4.84
N ALA A 66 -3.82 3.88 -4.96
CA ALA A 66 -4.46 3.60 -6.25
C ALA A 66 -5.79 4.35 -6.49
N GLY A 67 -6.27 5.10 -5.49
CA GLY A 67 -7.60 5.73 -5.49
C GLY A 67 -8.70 4.77 -5.04
N THR A 68 -9.57 5.27 -4.15
CA THR A 68 -10.62 4.48 -3.49
C THR A 68 -11.55 3.74 -4.47
N GLU A 69 -12.05 4.41 -5.50
CA GLU A 69 -13.00 3.81 -6.44
C GLU A 69 -12.39 2.63 -7.21
N ARG A 70 -11.14 2.77 -7.67
CA ARG A 70 -10.43 1.72 -8.40
C ARG A 70 -10.16 0.51 -7.51
N VAL A 71 -9.73 0.76 -6.28
CA VAL A 71 -9.49 -0.30 -5.29
C VAL A 71 -10.79 -1.05 -4.98
N LEU A 72 -11.88 -0.34 -4.71
CA LEU A 72 -13.18 -0.97 -4.46
C LEU A 72 -13.70 -1.75 -5.67
N ALA A 73 -13.46 -1.28 -6.90
CA ALA A 73 -13.80 -2.02 -8.11
C ALA A 73 -12.97 -3.32 -8.24
N ALA A 74 -11.66 -3.25 -8.02
CA ALA A 74 -10.78 -4.43 -8.03
C ALA A 74 -11.18 -5.45 -6.95
N TYR A 75 -11.60 -4.99 -5.78
CA TYR A 75 -12.10 -5.84 -4.70
C TYR A 75 -13.40 -6.56 -5.06
N ARG A 76 -14.36 -5.85 -5.67
CA ARG A 76 -15.59 -6.48 -6.18
C ARG A 76 -15.26 -7.59 -7.18
N HIS A 77 -14.37 -7.30 -8.13
CA HIS A 77 -13.90 -8.30 -9.09
C HIS A 77 -13.25 -9.51 -8.40
N ALA A 78 -12.36 -9.27 -7.43
CA ALA A 78 -11.69 -10.35 -6.70
C ALA A 78 -12.68 -11.25 -5.94
N VAL A 79 -13.74 -10.67 -5.35
CA VAL A 79 -14.83 -11.42 -4.72
C VAL A 79 -15.59 -12.25 -5.75
N ASP A 80 -16.00 -11.64 -6.87
CA ASP A 80 -16.75 -12.34 -7.93
C ASP A 80 -15.95 -13.49 -8.55
N GLN A 81 -14.64 -13.32 -8.68
CA GLN A 81 -13.71 -14.32 -9.19
C GLN A 81 -13.20 -15.30 -8.11
N LYS A 82 -13.71 -15.22 -6.88
CA LYS A 82 -13.35 -16.11 -5.76
C LYS A 82 -11.85 -16.15 -5.45
N TYR A 83 -11.19 -15.00 -5.51
CA TYR A 83 -9.83 -14.84 -5.00
C TYR A 83 -9.80 -15.15 -3.51
N ARG A 84 -8.65 -15.64 -3.04
CA ARG A 84 -8.40 -15.89 -1.63
C ARG A 84 -7.89 -14.59 -1.00
N PHE A 85 -8.47 -14.20 0.13
CA PHE A 85 -8.11 -12.96 0.83
C PHE A 85 -7.16 -13.27 1.99
N TYR A 86 -6.65 -12.22 2.66
CA TYR A 86 -5.88 -12.29 3.90
C TYR A 86 -4.42 -12.77 3.73
N SER A 87 -3.75 -13.11 4.84
CA SER A 87 -2.31 -13.35 4.92
C SER A 87 -1.79 -14.47 4.01
N TYR A 88 -2.62 -15.48 3.75
CA TYR A 88 -2.28 -16.64 2.92
C TYR A 88 -3.07 -16.70 1.62
N GLY A 89 -3.74 -15.60 1.28
CA GLY A 89 -4.52 -15.47 0.07
C GLY A 89 -3.68 -15.11 -1.14
N ASP A 90 -4.36 -14.62 -2.16
CA ASP A 90 -3.77 -14.09 -3.37
C ASP A 90 -3.26 -12.65 -3.13
N CYS A 91 -2.49 -12.15 -4.10
CA CYS A 91 -1.86 -10.83 -4.05
C CYS A 91 -2.41 -9.92 -5.15
N MET A 92 -2.29 -8.62 -4.92
CA MET A 92 -2.53 -7.55 -5.88
C MET A 92 -1.22 -6.80 -6.15
N PHE A 93 -0.97 -6.52 -7.42
CA PHE A 93 0.07 -5.61 -7.87
C PHE A 93 -0.59 -4.29 -8.28
N VAL A 94 -0.05 -3.17 -7.80
CA VAL A 94 -0.61 -1.83 -7.98
C VAL A 94 0.48 -0.90 -8.52
N GLU A 95 0.22 -0.24 -9.64
CA GLU A 95 1.14 0.67 -10.34
C GLU A 95 0.44 1.92 -10.89
#